data_AF-A0A7D6VC00-F1
#
_entry.id   AF-A0A7D6VC00-F1
#
_cell.length_a   1.000
_cell.length_b   1.000
_cell.length_c   1.000
_cell.angle_alpha   90.00
_cell.angle_beta   90.00
_cell.angle_gamma   90.00
#
_symmetry.space_group_name_H-M   'P 1'
#
loop_
_entity.id
_entity.type
_entity.pdbx_description
1 polymer ?
#
loop_
_entity_poly.entity_id
_entity_poly.type
_entity_poly.pdbx_seq_one_letter_code
_entity_poly.pdbx_strand_id
1 'polypeptide(L)'
;MVDEGDEYGFDAIPLAETALAGQRADRLTDSEADVIRSYTYNSHDAINKALWGEIAMTPAIERRIRLIRSGLAKYPLESAVRVTREVEASEYDIYDADSAYALIDEDIIHHGFLSTSPRSPRRKKSW
;
A
#
# COMPACT_ATOMS: atom_id res chain seq x y z
N MET A 1 21.26 -21.41 -19.76
CA MET A 1 20.89 -20.00 -19.55
C MET A 1 20.63 -19.86 -18.07
N VAL A 2 21.51 -19.13 -17.40
CA VAL A 2 21.31 -18.77 -15.99
C VAL A 2 20.39 -17.57 -16.02
N ASP A 3 19.28 -17.66 -15.32
CA ASP A 3 18.31 -16.59 -15.17
C ASP A 3 18.94 -15.51 -14.29
N GLU A 4 19.46 -14.44 -14.90
CA GLU A 4 20.08 -13.29 -14.23
C GLU A 4 19.03 -12.34 -13.62
N GLY A 5 17.74 -12.72 -13.55
CA GLY A 5 16.66 -11.88 -13.04
C GLY A 5 16.51 -11.85 -11.52
N ASP A 6 17.12 -12.77 -10.78
CA ASP A 6 16.92 -12.98 -9.34
C ASP A 6 18.05 -12.40 -8.45
N GLU A 7 18.94 -11.56 -9.01
CA GLU A 7 20.15 -11.08 -8.32
C GLU A 7 19.90 -9.94 -7.32
N TYR A 8 18.70 -9.35 -7.29
CA TYR A 8 18.32 -8.34 -6.30
C TYR A 8 17.17 -8.85 -5.46
N GLY A 9 17.43 -9.09 -4.16
CA GLY A 9 16.55 -9.75 -3.19
C GLY A 9 15.24 -9.05 -2.83
N PHE A 10 14.53 -8.47 -3.80
CA PHE A 10 13.18 -7.94 -3.69
C PHE A 10 12.19 -8.95 -3.07
N ASP A 11 12.34 -10.23 -3.42
CA ASP A 11 11.55 -11.34 -2.90
C ASP A 11 12.01 -11.85 -1.52
N ALA A 12 13.17 -11.41 -1.05
CA ALA A 12 13.85 -11.95 0.12
C ALA A 12 13.86 -11.03 1.34
N ILE A 13 13.61 -9.72 1.20
CA ILE A 13 13.62 -8.77 2.32
C ILE A 13 12.28 -8.83 3.09
N PRO A 14 12.26 -9.28 4.35
CA PRO A 14 11.05 -9.26 5.17
C PRO A 14 10.69 -7.82 5.54
N LEU A 15 9.44 -7.41 5.27
CA LEU A 15 8.98 -6.04 5.52
C LEU A 15 9.13 -5.65 7.00
N ALA A 16 8.63 -6.49 7.91
CA ALA A 16 8.56 -6.15 9.33
C ALA A 16 9.93 -6.22 10.02
N GLU A 17 10.71 -7.27 9.76
CA GLU A 17 11.96 -7.55 10.45
C GLU A 17 13.15 -6.77 9.90
N THR A 18 13.05 -6.22 8.68
CA THR A 18 14.17 -5.52 8.03
C THR A 18 13.80 -4.11 7.60
N ALA A 19 12.82 -3.93 6.71
CA ALA A 19 12.57 -2.61 6.14
C ALA A 19 11.87 -1.63 7.09
N LEU A 20 11.08 -2.15 8.03
CA LEU A 20 10.49 -1.37 9.12
C LEU A 20 11.32 -1.45 10.41
N ALA A 21 12.45 -2.15 10.42
CA ALA A 21 13.28 -2.30 11.60
C ALA A 21 13.78 -0.93 12.06
N GLY A 22 13.45 -0.55 13.30
CA GLY A 22 13.82 0.75 13.86
C GLY A 22 12.85 1.89 13.51
N GLN A 23 11.85 1.67 12.65
CA GLN A 23 10.76 2.63 12.48
C GLN A 23 9.80 2.53 13.67
N ARG A 24 9.92 3.48 14.60
CA ARG A 24 9.02 3.59 15.76
C ARG A 24 8.01 4.69 15.50
N ALA A 25 6.78 4.53 16.02
CA ALA A 25 5.71 5.52 15.84
C ALA A 25 5.95 6.86 16.57
N ASP A 26 7.10 7.04 17.22
CA ASP A 26 7.45 8.19 18.05
C ASP A 26 7.73 9.48 17.25
N ARG A 27 7.89 9.38 15.92
CA ARG A 27 8.07 10.55 15.04
C ARG A 27 6.75 11.23 14.67
N LEU A 28 5.62 10.58 14.94
CA LEU A 28 4.30 11.14 14.66
C LEU A 28 3.90 12.15 15.74
N THR A 29 3.30 13.25 15.32
CA THR A 29 2.51 14.09 16.23
C THR A 29 1.20 13.38 16.59
N ASP A 30 0.57 13.77 17.70
CA ASP A 30 -0.72 13.20 18.11
C ASP A 30 -1.78 13.30 17.02
N SER A 31 -1.80 14.41 16.26
CA SER A 31 -2.74 14.60 15.15
C SER A 31 -2.46 13.69 13.95
N GLU A 32 -1.20 13.43 13.61
CA GLU A 32 -0.87 12.49 12.53
C GLU A 32 -1.19 11.06 12.95
N ALA A 33 -0.83 10.68 14.18
CA ALA A 33 -1.10 9.37 14.74
C ALA A 33 -2.61 9.08 14.81
N ASP A 34 -3.41 10.06 15.25
CA ASP A 34 -4.86 9.94 15.32
C ASP A 34 -5.49 9.75 13.92
N VAL A 35 -5.09 10.56 12.93
CA VAL A 35 -5.65 10.45 11.58
C VAL A 35 -5.24 9.15 10.88
N ILE A 36 -3.98 8.72 11.02
CA ILE A 36 -3.52 7.43 10.46
C ILE A 36 -4.30 6.28 11.09
N ARG A 37 -4.49 6.30 12.42
CA ARG A 37 -5.29 5.30 13.13
C ARG A 37 -6.76 5.34 12.68
N SER A 38 -7.34 6.52 12.51
CA SER A 38 -8.71 6.66 12.02
C SER A 38 -8.86 6.12 10.59
N TYR A 39 -7.84 6.32 9.74
CA TYR A 39 -7.79 5.77 8.39
C TYR A 39 -7.89 4.23 8.41
N THR A 40 -7.14 3.57 9.30
CA THR A 40 -7.17 2.10 9.40
C THR A 40 -8.49 1.52 9.91
N TYR A 41 -9.31 2.30 10.63
CA TYR A 41 -10.57 1.81 11.16
C TYR A 41 -11.76 2.04 10.24
N ASN A 42 -11.97 3.25 9.73
CA ASN A 42 -13.19 3.59 8.96
C ASN A 42 -13.05 4.79 8.03
N SER A 43 -12.02 5.62 8.17
CA SER A 43 -11.91 6.87 7.37
C SER A 43 -11.33 6.67 5.97
N HIS A 44 -10.87 5.46 5.63
CA HIS A 44 -10.22 5.19 4.34
C HIS A 44 -11.15 5.40 3.14
N ASP A 45 -12.41 4.98 3.22
CA ASP A 45 -13.37 5.06 2.11
C ASP A 45 -13.59 6.50 1.64
N ALA A 46 -13.98 7.40 2.55
CA ALA A 46 -14.21 8.81 2.22
C ALA A 46 -12.92 9.51 1.75
N ILE A 47 -11.76 9.16 2.30
CA ILE A 47 -10.48 9.75 1.89
C ILE A 47 -10.10 9.29 0.47
N ASN A 48 -10.19 7.98 0.19
CA ASN A 48 -9.84 7.44 -1.11
C ASN A 48 -10.84 7.88 -2.19
N LYS A 49 -12.15 7.88 -1.92
CA LYS A 49 -13.18 8.41 -2.85
C LYS A 49 -12.94 9.88 -3.20
N ALA A 50 -12.53 10.69 -2.24
CA ALA A 50 -12.20 12.09 -2.51
C ALA A 50 -10.93 12.23 -3.37
N LEU A 51 -9.94 11.36 -3.15
CA LEU A 51 -8.71 11.31 -3.98
C LEU A 51 -9.00 10.83 -5.41
N TRP A 52 -9.98 9.95 -5.60
CA TRP A 52 -10.49 9.49 -6.89
C TRP A 52 -11.46 10.49 -7.56
N GLY A 53 -11.86 11.55 -6.85
CA GLY A 53 -12.80 12.55 -7.37
C GLY A 53 -14.27 12.12 -7.37
N GLU A 54 -14.60 10.98 -6.76
CA GLU A 54 -15.97 10.46 -6.65
C GLU A 54 -16.83 11.28 -5.66
N ILE A 55 -16.19 11.88 -4.66
CA ILE A 55 -16.82 12.81 -3.72
C ILE A 55 -16.04 14.11 -3.62
N ALA A 56 -16.70 15.17 -3.14
CA ALA A 56 -16.08 16.47 -2.99
C ALA A 56 -14.90 16.46 -1.98
N MET A 57 -13.79 17.07 -2.38
CA MET A 57 -12.65 17.36 -1.51
C MET A 57 -13.00 18.47 -0.52
N THR A 58 -13.58 18.11 0.63
CA THR A 58 -13.88 19.09 1.68
C THR A 58 -12.61 19.54 2.41
N PRO A 59 -12.57 20.75 3.03
CA PRO A 59 -11.42 21.19 3.81
C PRO A 59 -11.03 20.24 4.94
N ALA A 60 -12.01 19.52 5.52
CA ALA A 60 -11.76 18.51 6.54
C ALA A 60 -11.03 17.28 5.98
N ILE A 61 -11.45 16.78 4.81
CA ILE A 61 -10.79 15.66 4.13
C ILE A 61 -9.38 16.07 3.68
N GLU A 62 -9.23 17.26 3.09
CA GLU A 62 -7.94 17.78 2.66
C GLU A 62 -6.95 17.89 3.84
N ARG A 63 -7.42 18.36 5.00
CA ARG A 63 -6.61 18.40 6.23
C ARG A 63 -6.15 17.00 6.64
N ARG A 64 -7.03 16.00 6.59
CA ARG A 64 -6.69 14.61 6.91
C ARG A 64 -5.67 14.04 5.94
N ILE A 65 -5.85 14.24 4.63
CA ILE A 65 -4.89 13.81 3.60
C ILE A 65 -3.51 14.41 3.85
N ARG A 66 -3.43 15.72 4.16
CA ARG A 66 -2.15 16.37 4.48
C ARG A 66 -1.48 15.76 5.71
N LEU A 67 -2.24 15.46 6.76
CA LEU A 67 -1.70 14.82 7.97
C LEU A 67 -1.21 13.40 7.69
N ILE A 68 -1.94 12.60 6.90
CA ILE A 68 -1.49 11.26 6.49
C ILE A 68 -0.19 11.37 5.68
N ARG A 69 -0.14 12.23 4.66
CA ARG A 69 1.06 12.43 3.84
C ARG A 69 2.26 12.89 4.69
N SER A 70 2.06 13.86 5.58
CA SER A 70 3.10 14.34 6.50
C SER A 70 3.60 13.22 7.43
N GLY A 71 2.70 12.42 7.98
CA GLY A 71 3.05 11.30 8.84
C GLY A 71 3.83 10.22 8.09
N LEU A 72 3.36 9.78 6.93
CA LEU A 72 4.01 8.75 6.11
C LEU A 72 5.37 9.19 5.58
N ALA A 73 5.54 10.48 5.22
CA ALA A 73 6.81 11.02 4.74
C ALA A 73 7.96 10.91 5.76
N LYS A 74 7.65 10.70 7.05
CA LYS A 74 8.66 10.48 8.12
C LYS A 74 9.20 9.06 8.15
N TYR A 75 8.61 8.14 7.39
CA TYR A 75 8.93 6.71 7.38
C TYR A 75 9.27 6.22 5.97
N PRO A 76 10.29 6.78 5.31
CA PRO A 76 10.73 6.28 4.01
C PRO A 76 11.28 4.86 4.15
N LEU A 77 11.04 4.03 3.14
CA LEU A 77 11.67 2.72 3.03
C LEU A 77 13.04 2.90 2.37
N GLU A 78 14.09 2.40 3.02
CA GLU A 78 15.48 2.52 2.52
C GLU A 78 15.81 1.48 1.44
N SER A 79 14.94 0.49 1.24
CA SER A 79 15.10 -0.59 0.27
C SER A 79 13.75 -0.96 -0.36
N ALA A 80 13.81 -1.54 -1.55
CA ALA A 80 12.64 -2.08 -2.22
C ALA A 80 12.14 -3.32 -1.47
N VAL A 81 10.83 -3.39 -1.22
CA VAL A 81 10.19 -4.48 -0.50
C VAL A 81 8.95 -4.97 -1.22
N ARG A 82 8.76 -6.28 -1.21
CA ARG A 82 7.54 -6.90 -1.72
C ARG A 82 6.45 -6.89 -0.66
N VAL A 83 5.31 -6.34 -1.03
CA VAL A 83 4.09 -6.29 -0.21
C VAL A 83 2.93 -6.95 -0.96
N THR A 84 1.89 -7.29 -0.22
CA THR A 84 0.66 -7.88 -0.76
C THR A 84 -0.55 -7.05 -0.36
N ARG A 85 -1.55 -6.97 -1.22
CA ARG A 85 -2.89 -6.49 -0.88
C ARG A 85 -3.92 -7.39 -1.52
N GLU A 86 -5.08 -7.50 -0.87
CA GLU A 86 -6.27 -8.12 -1.44
C GLU A 86 -7.20 -7.00 -1.92
N VAL A 87 -7.86 -7.24 -3.05
CA VAL A 87 -8.68 -6.29 -3.79
C VAL A 87 -9.80 -7.02 -4.51
N GLU A 88 -10.91 -6.34 -4.72
CA GLU A 88 -11.98 -6.86 -5.56
C GLU A 88 -11.62 -6.74 -7.04
N ALA A 89 -11.99 -7.75 -7.84
CA ALA A 89 -11.73 -7.77 -9.28
C ALA A 89 -12.31 -6.55 -10.01
N SER A 90 -13.47 -6.06 -9.54
CA SER A 90 -14.14 -4.87 -10.07
C SER A 90 -13.36 -3.57 -9.88
N GLU A 91 -12.42 -3.49 -8.94
CA GLU A 91 -11.53 -2.30 -8.81
C GLU A 91 -10.62 -2.13 -10.03
N TYR A 92 -10.43 -3.20 -10.82
CA TYR A 92 -9.55 -3.24 -11.99
C TYR A 92 -10.31 -3.61 -13.26
N ASP A 93 -11.65 -3.50 -13.27
CA ASP A 93 -12.49 -3.88 -14.41
C ASP A 93 -12.25 -5.32 -14.92
N ILE A 94 -11.95 -6.25 -14.00
CA ILE A 94 -11.78 -7.67 -14.32
C ILE A 94 -13.13 -8.39 -14.16
N TYR A 95 -13.62 -8.94 -15.25
CA TYR A 95 -14.90 -9.68 -15.32
C TYR A 95 -14.75 -11.11 -15.86
N ASP A 96 -13.64 -11.38 -16.55
CA ASP A 96 -13.30 -12.66 -17.17
C ASP A 96 -11.77 -12.81 -17.34
N ALA A 97 -11.32 -13.90 -17.98
CA ALA A 97 -9.90 -14.14 -18.20
C ALA A 97 -9.27 -13.13 -19.16
N ASP A 98 -9.99 -12.71 -20.20
CA ASP A 98 -9.45 -11.80 -21.23
C ASP A 98 -9.21 -10.40 -20.66
N SER A 99 -10.17 -9.88 -19.86
CA SER A 99 -10.00 -8.62 -19.11
C SER A 99 -8.85 -8.69 -18.11
N ALA A 100 -8.63 -9.85 -17.46
CA ALA A 100 -7.46 -10.05 -16.59
C ALA A 100 -6.13 -10.04 -17.37
N TYR A 101 -6.08 -10.70 -18.53
CA TYR A 101 -4.87 -10.71 -19.38
C TYR A 101 -4.56 -9.34 -19.98
N ALA A 102 -5.59 -8.53 -20.26
CA ALA A 102 -5.44 -7.18 -20.77
C ALA A 102 -4.71 -6.22 -19.80
N LEU A 103 -4.59 -6.58 -18.51
CA LEU A 103 -3.85 -5.80 -17.50
C LEU A 103 -2.36 -6.16 -17.41
N ILE A 104 -1.91 -7.20 -18.10
CA ILE A 104 -0.49 -7.57 -18.10
C ILE A 104 0.29 -6.46 -18.82
N ASP A 105 1.40 -6.04 -18.19
CA ASP A 105 2.28 -4.96 -18.66
C ASP A 105 1.65 -3.56 -18.72
N GLU A 106 0.46 -3.37 -18.13
CA GLU A 106 -0.21 -2.07 -18.05
C GLU A 106 0.19 -1.29 -16.78
N ASP A 107 0.41 0.02 -16.95
CA ASP A 107 0.68 0.94 -15.85
C ASP A 107 -0.63 1.38 -15.19
N ILE A 108 -0.78 1.04 -13.90
CA ILE A 108 -1.96 1.41 -13.11
C ILE A 108 -1.64 2.64 -12.27
N ILE A 109 -2.35 3.74 -12.51
CA ILE A 109 -2.26 4.96 -11.70
C ILE A 109 -3.25 4.86 -10.53
N HIS A 110 -2.72 4.80 -9.30
CA HIS A 110 -3.55 4.79 -8.09
C HIS A 110 -3.54 6.15 -7.39
N HIS A 111 -4.70 6.81 -7.32
CA HIS A 111 -4.82 8.15 -6.73
C HIS A 111 -4.99 8.15 -5.20
N GLY A 112 -5.51 7.07 -4.65
CA GLY A 112 -5.73 6.88 -3.20
C GLY A 112 -4.47 6.42 -2.44
N PHE A 113 -4.59 6.27 -1.13
CA PHE A 113 -3.60 5.52 -0.35
C PHE A 113 -3.84 4.02 -0.46
N LEU A 114 -2.75 3.24 -0.40
CA LEU A 114 -2.76 1.79 -0.49
C LEU A 114 -2.48 1.16 0.86
N SER A 115 -3.42 0.34 1.34
CA SER A 115 -3.18 -0.53 2.49
C SER A 115 -2.58 -1.85 2.00
N THR A 116 -1.45 -2.25 2.57
CA THR A 116 -0.72 -3.46 2.18
C THR A 116 -0.26 -4.21 3.43
N SER A 117 0.08 -5.47 3.26
CA SER A 117 0.64 -6.35 4.28
C SER A 117 1.96 -6.95 3.81
N PRO A 118 2.85 -7.36 4.73
CA PRO A 118 3.98 -8.22 4.38
C PRO A 118 3.49 -9.48 3.68
N ARG A 119 4.22 -9.93 2.66
CA ARG A 119 4.02 -11.26 2.10
C ARG A 119 4.29 -12.30 3.21
N SER A 120 3.27 -13.08 3.58
CA SER A 120 3.49 -14.21 4.50
C SER A 120 4.49 -15.20 3.89
N PRO A 121 5.48 -15.72 4.64
CA PRO A 121 6.35 -16.77 4.15
C PRO A 121 5.49 -17.96 3.73
N ARG A 122 5.66 -18.41 2.48
CA ARG A 122 5.01 -19.64 2.00
C ARG A 122 5.39 -20.78 2.96
N ARG A 123 4.43 -21.30 3.74
CA ARG A 123 4.59 -22.59 4.40
C ARG A 123 4.92 -23.61 3.31
N LYS A 124 6.16 -24.11 3.27
CA LYS A 124 6.51 -25.26 2.45
C LYS A 124 5.62 -26.41 2.93
N LYS A 125 4.62 -26.81 2.14
CA LYS A 125 3.96 -28.09 2.34
C LYS A 125 4.98 -29.15 1.92
N SER A 126 5.56 -29.86 2.89
CA SER A 126 6.20 -31.14 2.62
C SER A 126 5.09 -32.10 2.19
N TRP A 127 5.14 -32.54 0.94
CA TRP A 127 4.42 -33.72 0.48
C TRP A 127 5.25 -34.95 0.81
#